data_AF-A0A8T4SZJ8-F1
#
_entry.id   AF-A0A8T4SZJ8-F1
#
_cell.length_a   1.000
_cell.length_b   1.000
_cell.length_c   1.000
_cell.angle_alpha   90.00
_cell.angle_beta   90.00
_cell.angle_gamma   90.00
#
_symmetry.space_group_name_H-M   'P 1'
#
loop_
_entity.id
_entity.type
_entity.pdbx_description
1 polymer ?
#
loop_
_entity_poly.entity_id
_entity_poly.type
_entity_poly.pdbx_seq_one_letter_code
_entity_poly.pdbx_strand_id
1 'polypeptide(L)'
;MPIDDYLSKLQGFSVKPKRVNIKIKHTNLEDLDRYIILEGRIHGSYSYPDLLVSLQKCHFGLTWEESQLELLNDNSIMLTIRQYVDFLNLLYSDRAFTGNGKRINNSRAKRIFHNITSANYTFEGEWLDAKFKIIDNTLKINHTHKILNEQLNPLSSEEIENPNNPNDKIISISLMEWLLFADIYGLPKLFKNEGNFYYFPPVHNSVACFESSTFCRGVHCNYDLGAVNAGLGVRPSFIK
;
A
#
# COMPACT_ATOMS: atom_id res chain seq x y z
N MET A 1 -20.11 32.31 10.69
CA MET A 1 -20.97 31.27 10.07
C MET A 1 -20.71 29.95 10.79
N PRO A 2 -21.73 29.23 11.26
CA PRO A 2 -21.56 27.96 11.96
C PRO A 2 -21.17 26.84 10.97
N ILE A 3 -20.29 25.94 11.40
CA ILE A 3 -19.75 24.78 10.64
C ILE A 3 -20.81 23.70 10.36
N ASP A 4 -21.95 23.75 11.04
CA ASP A 4 -22.96 22.68 11.02
C ASP A 4 -23.81 22.60 9.74
N ASP A 5 -23.71 23.59 8.84
CA ASP A 5 -24.53 23.65 7.61
C ASP A 5 -23.89 22.95 6.38
N TYR A 6 -22.65 22.47 6.50
CA TYR A 6 -21.96 21.75 5.41
C TYR A 6 -22.23 20.24 5.40
N LEU A 7 -22.47 19.62 6.57
CA LEU A 7 -22.64 18.17 6.68
C LEU A 7 -24.04 17.68 6.26
N SER A 8 -25.05 18.56 6.28
CA SER A 8 -26.42 18.24 5.88
C SER A 8 -26.60 18.06 4.36
N LYS A 9 -25.63 18.52 3.54
CA LYS A 9 -25.69 18.43 2.07
C LYS A 9 -24.98 17.23 1.44
N LEU A 10 -24.29 16.41 2.24
CA LEU A 10 -23.62 15.19 1.75
C LEU A 10 -24.47 13.91 1.90
N GLN A 11 -25.68 14.01 2.46
CA GLN A 11 -26.65 12.91 2.49
C GLN A 11 -27.33 12.76 1.12
N GLY A 12 -26.69 12.07 0.16
CA GLY A 12 -27.32 11.82 -1.14
C GLY A 12 -26.61 10.87 -2.09
N PHE A 13 -25.29 10.69 -1.99
CA PHE A 13 -24.56 9.77 -2.87
C PHE A 13 -24.48 8.37 -2.26
N SER A 14 -25.62 7.65 -2.26
CA SER A 14 -25.60 6.20 -2.07
C SER A 14 -25.17 5.55 -3.39
N VAL A 15 -23.85 5.35 -3.54
CA VAL A 15 -23.32 4.52 -4.63
C VAL A 15 -23.73 3.09 -4.32
N LYS A 16 -24.76 2.59 -5.03
CA LYS A 16 -25.15 1.19 -4.92
C LYS A 16 -23.99 0.34 -5.43
N PRO A 17 -23.43 -0.58 -4.62
CA PRO A 17 -22.34 -1.43 -5.08
C PRO A 17 -22.81 -2.22 -6.30
N LYS A 18 -22.13 -2.02 -7.43
CA LYS A 18 -22.42 -2.69 -8.68
C LYS A 18 -22.13 -4.18 -8.47
N ARG A 19 -23.14 -5.04 -8.64
CA ARG A 19 -22.93 -6.50 -8.60
C ARG A 19 -21.95 -6.90 -9.71
N VAL A 20 -20.76 -7.35 -9.32
CA VAL A 20 -19.75 -7.85 -10.26
C VAL A 20 -19.86 -9.38 -10.29
N ASN A 21 -20.24 -9.95 -11.43
CA ASN A 21 -20.13 -11.39 -11.66
C ASN A 21 -18.65 -11.72 -11.89
N ILE A 22 -17.98 -12.22 -10.85
CA ILE A 22 -16.54 -12.52 -10.88
C ILE A 22 -16.32 -13.84 -11.60
N LYS A 23 -15.88 -13.79 -12.87
CA LYS A 23 -15.26 -14.93 -13.55
C LYS A 23 -13.77 -14.93 -13.23
N ILE A 24 -13.36 -15.83 -12.35
CA ILE A 24 -11.97 -16.06 -11.97
C ILE A 24 -11.20 -16.54 -13.21
N LYS A 25 -10.35 -15.68 -13.79
CA LYS A 25 -9.42 -16.07 -14.87
C LYS A 25 -8.15 -16.62 -14.25
N HIS A 26 -7.74 -17.84 -14.64
CA HIS A 26 -6.39 -18.30 -14.32
C HIS A 26 -5.36 -17.34 -14.94
N THR A 27 -4.53 -16.73 -14.11
CA THR A 27 -3.53 -15.75 -14.54
C THR A 27 -2.37 -16.48 -15.20
N ASN A 28 -2.36 -16.50 -16.53
CA ASN A 28 -1.22 -16.98 -17.30
C ASN A 28 -0.13 -15.89 -17.20
N LEU A 29 0.87 -16.10 -16.35
CA LEU A 29 1.99 -15.17 -16.18
C LEU A 29 2.94 -15.30 -17.38
N GLU A 30 2.58 -14.69 -18.51
CA GLU A 30 3.24 -14.90 -19.81
C GLU A 30 4.66 -14.30 -19.92
N ASP A 31 5.10 -13.49 -18.95
CA ASP A 31 6.45 -12.92 -18.91
C ASP A 31 6.94 -12.73 -17.47
N LEU A 32 7.56 -13.77 -16.91
CA LEU A 32 8.11 -13.78 -15.55
C LEU A 32 9.28 -12.79 -15.34
N ASP A 33 9.90 -12.24 -16.41
CA ASP A 33 10.94 -11.21 -16.29
C ASP A 33 10.36 -9.82 -15.92
N ARG A 34 9.02 -9.68 -15.93
CA ARG A 34 8.29 -8.50 -15.44
C ARG A 34 7.96 -8.56 -13.95
N TYR A 35 8.36 -9.62 -13.26
CA TYR A 35 8.09 -9.83 -11.85
C TYR A 35 9.38 -9.93 -11.06
N ILE A 36 9.30 -9.57 -9.78
CA ILE A 36 10.35 -9.73 -8.79
C ILE A 36 9.89 -10.79 -7.79
N ILE A 37 10.76 -11.75 -7.50
CA ILE A 37 10.53 -12.66 -6.38
C ILE A 37 10.77 -11.88 -5.09
N LEU A 38 9.74 -11.71 -4.28
CA LEU A 38 9.83 -11.28 -2.90
C LEU A 38 9.70 -12.52 -2.02
N GLU A 39 10.81 -12.95 -1.42
CA GLU A 39 10.83 -14.09 -0.51
C GLU A 39 9.93 -13.84 0.71
N GLY A 40 9.22 -14.88 1.13
CA GLY A 40 8.37 -14.87 2.30
C GLY A 40 9.17 -14.60 3.56
N ARG A 41 8.55 -13.87 4.51
CA ARG A 41 9.19 -13.46 5.76
C ARG A 41 8.24 -13.54 6.94
N ILE A 42 8.84 -13.59 8.12
CA ILE A 42 8.16 -13.51 9.42
C ILE A 42 8.69 -12.25 10.13
N HIS A 43 7.77 -11.39 10.56
CA HIS A 43 8.00 -10.15 11.31
C HIS A 43 7.16 -10.17 12.58
N GLY A 44 7.69 -10.76 13.67
CA GLY A 44 6.92 -10.92 14.90
C GLY A 44 5.70 -11.83 14.69
N SER A 45 4.49 -11.30 14.92
CA SER A 45 3.21 -11.99 14.66
C SER A 45 2.83 -12.03 13.17
N TYR A 46 3.39 -11.12 12.37
CA TYR A 46 3.04 -10.99 10.96
C TYR A 46 3.91 -11.91 10.08
N SER A 47 3.33 -12.54 9.07
CA SER A 47 4.08 -13.30 8.07
C SER A 47 3.39 -13.29 6.71
N TYR A 48 4.15 -13.54 5.66
CA TYR A 48 3.63 -13.67 4.30
C TYR A 48 4.44 -14.68 3.48
N PRO A 49 3.83 -15.38 2.51
CA PRO A 49 4.51 -16.38 1.67
C PRO A 49 5.41 -15.71 0.62
N ASP A 50 6.13 -16.50 -0.17
CA ASP A 50 6.80 -15.98 -1.37
C ASP A 50 5.78 -15.30 -2.30
N LEU A 51 6.15 -14.13 -2.83
CA LEU A 51 5.34 -13.37 -3.76
C LEU A 51 6.08 -13.12 -5.07
N LEU A 52 5.33 -13.08 -6.17
CA LEU A 52 5.74 -12.49 -7.44
C LEU A 52 5.17 -11.07 -7.53
N VAL A 53 6.01 -10.07 -7.35
CA VAL A 53 5.63 -8.65 -7.37
C VAL A 53 5.82 -8.09 -8.78
N SER A 54 4.76 -7.55 -9.39
CA SER A 54 4.84 -6.93 -10.71
C SER A 54 5.74 -5.70 -10.71
N LEU A 55 6.53 -5.50 -11.78
CA LEU A 55 7.27 -4.25 -12.03
C LEU A 55 6.39 -3.12 -12.56
N GLN A 56 5.17 -3.42 -13.02
CA GLN A 56 4.22 -2.43 -13.52
C GLN A 56 3.04 -2.27 -12.57
N LYS A 57 2.54 -1.05 -12.46
CA LYS A 57 1.27 -0.74 -11.81
C LYS A 57 0.09 -1.03 -12.75
N CYS A 58 -1.07 -1.30 -12.19
CA CYS A 58 -2.36 -1.38 -12.87
C CYS A 58 -3.44 -0.60 -12.10
N HIS A 59 -4.69 -0.66 -12.60
CA HIS A 59 -5.90 -0.10 -11.97
C HIS A 59 -5.78 1.38 -11.56
N PHE A 60 -5.17 2.20 -12.42
CA PHE A 60 -5.03 3.63 -12.18
C PHE A 60 -6.37 4.35 -12.11
N GLY A 61 -6.47 5.36 -11.25
CA GLY A 61 -7.67 6.18 -11.14
C GLY A 61 -8.87 5.48 -10.51
N LEU A 62 -8.63 4.36 -9.81
CA LEU A 62 -9.62 3.69 -8.96
C LEU A 62 -9.42 4.09 -7.50
N THR A 63 -10.49 4.01 -6.71
CA THR A 63 -10.41 4.05 -5.24
C THR A 63 -9.61 2.85 -4.72
N TRP A 64 -9.25 2.88 -3.44
CA TRP A 64 -8.60 1.75 -2.78
C TRP A 64 -9.47 0.48 -2.83
N GLU A 65 -10.77 0.60 -2.57
CA GLU A 65 -11.71 -0.53 -2.56
C GLU A 65 -11.93 -1.11 -3.96
N GLU A 66 -12.13 -0.26 -4.97
CA GLU A 66 -12.23 -0.70 -6.36
C GLU A 66 -10.95 -1.40 -6.82
N SER A 67 -9.77 -0.86 -6.46
CA SER A 67 -8.48 -1.49 -6.77
C SER A 67 -8.35 -2.88 -6.15
N GLN A 68 -8.78 -3.06 -4.90
CA GLN A 68 -8.80 -4.37 -4.24
C GLN A 68 -9.71 -5.36 -4.97
N LEU A 69 -10.91 -4.92 -5.36
CA LEU A 69 -11.87 -5.78 -6.08
C LEU A 69 -11.33 -6.21 -7.44
N GLU A 70 -10.73 -5.29 -8.21
CA GLU A 70 -10.13 -5.62 -9.51
C GLU A 70 -8.94 -6.58 -9.38
N LEU A 71 -8.06 -6.37 -8.38
CA LEU A 71 -6.96 -7.30 -8.13
C LEU A 71 -7.45 -8.71 -7.82
N LEU A 72 -8.50 -8.83 -7.00
CA LEU A 72 -9.09 -10.13 -6.64
C LEU A 72 -9.75 -10.80 -7.86
N ASN A 73 -10.35 -10.04 -8.78
CA ASN A 73 -10.84 -10.56 -10.06
C ASN A 73 -9.69 -11.13 -10.92
N ASP A 74 -8.51 -10.50 -10.85
CA ASP A 74 -7.30 -10.89 -11.55
C ASP A 74 -6.48 -11.98 -10.82
N ASN A 75 -7.00 -12.55 -9.72
CA ASN A 75 -6.30 -13.48 -8.82
C ASN A 75 -4.96 -12.94 -8.31
N SER A 76 -4.91 -11.65 -8.05
CA SER A 76 -3.75 -10.96 -7.51
C SER A 76 -4.11 -10.28 -6.18
N ILE A 77 -3.08 -9.79 -5.50
CA ILE A 77 -3.22 -9.10 -4.22
C ILE A 77 -2.49 -7.75 -4.25
N MET A 78 -2.97 -6.83 -3.43
CA MET A 78 -2.29 -5.58 -3.12
C MET A 78 -1.25 -5.86 -2.04
N LEU A 79 -0.06 -5.27 -2.16
CA LEU A 79 0.97 -5.42 -1.13
C LEU A 79 0.55 -4.70 0.16
N THR A 80 0.72 -5.34 1.32
CA THR A 80 0.65 -4.65 2.61
C THR A 80 1.82 -3.65 2.73
N ILE A 81 1.74 -2.71 3.67
CA ILE A 81 2.82 -1.73 3.90
C ILE A 81 4.14 -2.47 4.22
N ARG A 82 4.09 -3.55 5.03
CA ARG A 82 5.28 -4.35 5.34
C ARG A 82 5.89 -5.01 4.11
N GLN A 83 5.08 -5.69 3.31
CA GLN A 83 5.56 -6.33 2.08
C GLN A 83 6.14 -5.30 1.11
N TYR A 84 5.54 -4.10 1.04
CA TYR A 84 6.05 -3.00 0.21
C TYR A 84 7.42 -2.52 0.67
N VAL A 85 7.64 -2.36 1.98
CA VAL A 85 8.96 -2.01 2.53
C VAL A 85 9.99 -3.09 2.24
N ASP A 86 9.65 -4.36 2.43
CA ASP A 86 10.56 -5.47 2.11
C ASP A 86 10.89 -5.51 0.61
N PHE A 87 9.91 -5.22 -0.26
CA PHE A 87 10.11 -5.10 -1.71
C PHE A 87 11.08 -3.96 -2.06
N LEU A 88 10.90 -2.78 -1.49
CA LEU A 88 11.80 -1.64 -1.69
C LEU A 88 13.23 -1.94 -1.19
N ASN A 89 13.35 -2.55 -0.01
CA ASN A 89 14.63 -3.03 0.52
C ASN A 89 15.30 -4.06 -0.40
N LEU A 90 14.53 -4.98 -0.97
CA LEU A 90 15.05 -5.99 -1.90
C LEU A 90 15.66 -5.34 -3.14
N LEU A 91 14.94 -4.39 -3.74
CA LEU A 91 15.42 -3.62 -4.91
C LEU A 91 16.68 -2.81 -4.59
N TYR A 92 16.80 -2.30 -3.36
CA TYR A 92 17.98 -1.56 -2.91
C TYR A 92 19.18 -2.46 -2.58
N SER A 93 18.95 -3.70 -2.11
CA SER A 93 19.97 -4.57 -1.51
C SER A 93 20.79 -5.45 -2.48
N ASP A 94 20.73 -5.21 -3.79
CA ASP A 94 21.47 -5.98 -4.83
C ASP A 94 21.17 -7.50 -4.88
N ARG A 95 20.08 -7.92 -4.24
CA ARG A 95 19.64 -9.33 -4.11
C ARG A 95 18.36 -9.65 -4.86
N ALA A 96 17.83 -8.74 -5.66
CA ALA A 96 16.59 -8.96 -6.39
C ALA A 96 16.74 -10.02 -7.50
N PHE A 97 15.77 -10.92 -7.58
CA PHE A 97 15.64 -11.91 -8.66
C PHE A 97 14.36 -11.66 -9.44
N THR A 98 14.40 -11.90 -10.74
CA THR A 98 13.21 -11.94 -11.61
C THR A 98 12.30 -13.11 -11.22
N GLY A 99 11.05 -13.12 -11.68
CA GLY A 99 10.13 -14.25 -11.52
C GLY A 99 10.67 -15.58 -12.05
N ASN A 100 11.58 -15.53 -13.03
CA ASN A 100 12.30 -16.69 -13.57
C ASN A 100 13.50 -17.14 -12.72
N GLY A 101 13.74 -16.54 -11.55
CA GLY A 101 14.89 -16.85 -10.69
C GLY A 101 16.23 -16.31 -11.20
N LYS A 102 16.25 -15.48 -12.25
CA LYS A 102 17.49 -14.83 -12.72
C LYS A 102 17.79 -13.61 -11.87
N ARG A 103 19.03 -13.47 -11.41
CA ARG A 103 19.48 -12.28 -10.67
C ARG A 103 19.36 -11.03 -11.54
N ILE A 104 18.80 -9.96 -10.98
CA ILE A 104 18.67 -8.68 -11.68
C ILE A 104 19.98 -7.93 -11.58
N ASN A 105 20.37 -7.30 -12.69
CA ASN A 105 21.51 -6.40 -12.70
C ASN A 105 21.31 -5.27 -11.67
N ASN A 106 22.30 -5.04 -10.81
CA ASN A 106 22.29 -4.02 -9.76
C ASN A 106 21.80 -2.64 -10.24
N SER A 107 22.34 -2.16 -11.36
CA SER A 107 21.94 -0.87 -11.94
C SER A 107 20.46 -0.84 -12.35
N ARG A 108 19.93 -1.96 -12.84
CA ARG A 108 18.50 -2.11 -13.17
C ARG A 108 17.64 -2.10 -11.91
N ALA A 109 18.03 -2.84 -10.87
CA ALA A 109 17.30 -2.87 -9.59
C ALA A 109 17.26 -1.48 -8.94
N LYS A 110 18.41 -0.79 -8.86
CA LYS A 110 18.50 0.59 -8.35
C LYS A 110 17.71 1.59 -9.18
N ARG A 111 17.66 1.43 -10.51
CA ARG A 111 16.81 2.26 -11.37
C ARG A 111 15.33 2.03 -11.09
N ILE A 112 14.90 0.79 -10.89
CA ILE A 112 13.51 0.47 -10.51
C ILE A 112 13.18 1.11 -9.16
N PHE A 113 14.05 0.91 -8.15
CA PHE A 113 13.92 1.54 -6.84
C PHE A 113 13.81 3.07 -6.95
N HIS A 114 14.72 3.69 -7.70
CA HIS A 114 14.73 5.13 -7.92
C HIS A 114 13.44 5.60 -8.61
N ASN A 115 12.97 4.91 -9.65
CA ASN A 115 11.74 5.28 -10.34
C ASN A 115 10.51 5.23 -9.42
N ILE A 116 10.46 4.27 -8.49
CA ILE A 116 9.36 4.18 -7.52
C ILE A 116 9.47 5.30 -6.48
N THR A 117 10.68 5.57 -5.99
CA THR A 117 10.91 6.39 -4.78
C THR A 117 11.38 7.82 -5.06
N SER A 118 11.51 8.23 -6.31
CA SER A 118 12.00 9.57 -6.64
C SER A 118 10.86 10.48 -7.05
N ALA A 119 10.97 11.72 -6.61
CA ALA A 119 10.05 12.78 -6.95
C ALA A 119 10.15 13.10 -8.45
N ASN A 120 9.19 12.63 -9.24
CA ASN A 120 9.03 13.04 -10.63
C ASN A 120 8.02 14.20 -10.72
N TYR A 121 8.05 14.94 -11.84
CA TYR A 121 7.09 16.02 -12.11
C TYR A 121 5.63 15.56 -12.12
N THR A 122 5.40 14.29 -12.45
CA THR A 122 4.07 13.67 -12.42
C THR A 122 3.81 13.08 -11.04
N PHE A 123 2.63 13.36 -10.50
CA PHE A 123 2.14 12.70 -9.29
C PHE A 123 2.08 11.19 -9.54
N GLU A 124 2.88 10.41 -8.81
CA GLU A 124 2.87 8.96 -8.87
C GLU A 124 2.67 8.40 -7.46
N GLY A 125 1.71 7.49 -7.32
CA GLY A 125 1.60 6.72 -6.09
C GLY A 125 1.00 5.35 -6.30
N GLU A 126 0.96 4.58 -5.22
CA GLU A 126 0.46 3.21 -5.22
C GLU A 126 -0.36 2.96 -3.95
N TRP A 127 -1.56 2.40 -4.11
CA TRP A 127 -2.36 1.91 -2.99
C TRP A 127 -1.66 0.73 -2.30
N LEU A 128 -1.78 0.67 -0.98
CA LEU A 128 -1.24 -0.41 -0.14
C LEU A 128 -2.37 -1.08 0.65
N ASP A 129 -2.26 -2.38 0.89
CA ASP A 129 -3.27 -3.17 1.59
C ASP A 129 -3.22 -2.91 3.09
N ALA A 130 -3.77 -1.76 3.50
CA ALA A 130 -3.97 -1.38 4.89
C ALA A 130 -5.15 -0.43 5.00
N LYS A 131 -6.12 -0.80 5.85
CA LYS A 131 -7.27 0.01 6.22
C LYS A 131 -7.29 0.22 7.73
N PHE A 132 -7.38 1.46 8.17
CA PHE A 132 -7.29 1.83 9.58
C PHE A 132 -8.69 2.07 10.14
N LYS A 133 -8.98 1.44 11.28
CA LYS A 133 -10.29 1.54 11.95
C LYS A 133 -10.12 1.57 13.45
N ILE A 134 -10.99 2.33 14.12
CA ILE A 134 -11.09 2.29 15.58
C ILE A 134 -12.10 1.19 15.92
N ILE A 135 -11.67 0.20 16.67
CA ILE A 135 -12.46 -0.94 17.14
C ILE A 135 -12.19 -1.06 18.64
N ASP A 136 -13.24 -1.01 19.45
CA ASP A 136 -13.15 -1.04 20.92
C ASP A 136 -12.20 0.04 21.49
N ASN A 137 -12.31 1.27 20.97
CA ASN A 137 -11.45 2.42 21.28
C ASN A 137 -9.95 2.28 20.92
N THR A 138 -9.57 1.20 20.23
CA THR A 138 -8.19 0.97 19.78
C THR A 138 -8.09 1.16 18.26
N LEU A 139 -7.07 1.88 17.80
CA LEU A 139 -6.76 1.98 16.38
C LEU A 139 -6.12 0.68 15.90
N LYS A 140 -6.77 0.02 14.93
CA LYS A 140 -6.32 -1.23 14.33
C LYS A 140 -5.97 -1.05 12.86
N ILE A 141 -4.95 -1.79 12.42
CA ILE A 141 -4.65 -2.01 11.01
C ILE A 141 -5.37 -3.27 10.53
N ASN A 142 -6.15 -3.13 9.47
CA ASN A 142 -6.81 -4.23 8.79
C ASN A 142 -6.10 -4.47 7.46
N HIS A 143 -5.72 -5.71 7.17
CA HIS A 143 -4.98 -6.06 5.96
C HIS A 143 -5.24 -7.50 5.53
N THR A 144 -4.60 -7.90 4.43
CA THR A 144 -4.82 -9.19 3.77
C THR A 144 -6.29 -9.33 3.36
N HIS A 145 -6.84 -8.30 2.74
CA HIS A 145 -8.27 -8.25 2.42
C HIS A 145 -8.65 -9.29 1.35
N LYS A 146 -9.83 -9.89 1.51
CA LYS A 146 -10.44 -10.84 0.56
C LYS A 146 -11.93 -10.61 0.43
N ILE A 147 -12.53 -11.10 -0.65
CA ILE A 147 -13.99 -11.17 -0.77
C ILE A 147 -14.49 -12.35 0.07
N LEU A 148 -15.24 -12.04 1.12
CA LEU A 148 -15.97 -13.01 1.93
C LEU A 148 -17.44 -12.59 1.90
N ASN A 149 -18.34 -13.49 1.49
CA ASN A 149 -19.77 -13.20 1.38
C ASN A 149 -20.07 -11.93 0.56
N GLU A 150 -19.45 -11.80 -0.61
CA GLU A 150 -19.60 -10.65 -1.52
C GLU A 150 -19.10 -9.30 -0.96
N GLN A 151 -18.40 -9.31 0.18
CA GLN A 151 -17.88 -8.11 0.82
C GLN A 151 -16.36 -8.20 1.01
N LEU A 152 -15.68 -7.08 0.81
CA LEU A 152 -14.26 -6.95 1.08
C LEU A 152 -14.02 -6.94 2.59
N ASN A 153 -13.45 -8.02 3.10
CA ASN A 153 -13.20 -8.25 4.52
C ASN A 153 -11.70 -8.47 4.77
N PRO A 154 -11.13 -7.91 5.84
CA PRO A 154 -9.77 -8.21 6.24
C PRO A 154 -9.67 -9.62 6.82
N LEU A 155 -8.59 -10.33 6.53
CA LEU A 155 -8.27 -11.58 7.24
C LEU A 155 -7.50 -11.33 8.54
N SER A 156 -6.84 -10.18 8.65
CA SER A 156 -6.06 -9.77 9.82
C SER A 156 -6.53 -8.40 10.31
N SER A 157 -6.69 -8.27 11.63
CA SER A 157 -7.01 -7.01 12.31
C SER A 157 -6.17 -6.93 13.57
N GLU A 158 -5.13 -6.12 13.54
CA GLU A 158 -4.11 -6.07 14.59
C GLU A 158 -4.03 -4.66 15.19
N GLU A 159 -3.74 -4.58 16.49
CA GLU A 159 -3.55 -3.31 17.19
C GLU A 159 -2.23 -2.66 16.74
N ILE A 160 -2.29 -1.37 16.45
CA ILE A 160 -1.09 -0.57 16.20
C ILE A 160 -0.56 -0.14 17.56
N GLU A 161 0.60 -0.65 17.94
CA GLU A 161 1.27 -0.21 19.16
C GLU A 161 1.71 1.25 19.01
N ASN A 162 1.28 2.11 19.95
CA ASN A 162 1.61 3.54 19.97
C ASN A 162 1.27 4.24 18.64
N PRO A 163 -0.01 4.25 18.22
CA PRO A 163 -0.38 5.02 17.04
C PRO A 163 -0.04 6.48 17.34
N ASN A 164 0.76 7.12 16.48
CA ASN A 164 1.07 8.54 16.65
C ASN A 164 -0.24 9.31 16.81
N ASN A 165 -0.21 10.39 17.59
CA ASN A 165 -1.42 11.18 17.77
C ASN A 165 -1.87 11.63 16.37
N PRO A 166 -3.13 11.44 15.97
CA PRO A 166 -3.62 11.93 14.69
C PRO A 166 -3.47 13.46 14.54
N ASN A 167 -3.24 14.16 15.65
CA ASN A 167 -2.91 15.58 15.69
C ASN A 167 -1.40 15.87 15.61
N ASP A 168 -0.55 14.86 15.71
CA ASP A 168 0.89 15.02 15.47
C ASP A 168 1.08 15.46 14.03
N LYS A 169 1.90 16.50 13.87
CA LYS A 169 2.27 17.05 12.57
C LYS A 169 2.88 15.95 11.69
N ILE A 170 2.77 16.16 10.37
CA ILE A 170 3.49 15.40 9.34
C ILE A 170 4.91 15.14 9.82
N ILE A 171 5.30 13.86 9.88
CA ILE A 171 6.56 13.46 10.45
C ILE A 171 7.57 13.35 9.32
N SER A 172 8.57 14.22 9.33
CA SER A 172 9.74 14.12 8.45
C SER A 172 10.65 13.02 8.97
N ILE A 173 11.03 12.10 8.10
CA ILE A 173 12.04 11.07 8.33
C ILE A 173 12.89 10.88 7.06
N SER A 174 13.94 10.08 7.13
CA SER A 174 14.62 9.59 5.92
C SER A 174 13.90 8.38 5.32
N LEU A 175 13.81 8.29 3.99
CA LEU A 175 13.35 7.08 3.29
C LEU A 175 14.15 5.86 3.76
N MET A 176 15.47 6.00 3.91
CA MET A 176 16.32 4.88 4.33
C MET A 176 16.07 4.47 5.79
N GLU A 177 15.75 5.42 6.66
CA GLU A 177 15.38 5.09 8.05
C GLU A 177 14.05 4.33 8.09
N TRP A 178 13.05 4.75 7.31
CA TRP A 178 11.81 4.00 7.19
C TRP A 178 12.08 2.56 6.73
N LEU A 179 12.86 2.40 5.66
CA LEU A 179 13.17 1.07 5.13
C LEU A 179 13.93 0.19 6.13
N LEU A 180 14.84 0.75 6.93
CA LEU A 180 15.65 -0.01 7.89
C LEU A 180 14.93 -0.32 9.21
N PHE A 181 14.05 0.57 9.67
CA PHE A 181 13.55 0.55 11.04
C PHE A 181 12.03 0.45 11.16
N ALA A 182 11.29 0.36 10.05
CA ALA A 182 9.85 0.18 10.10
C ALA A 182 9.44 -1.05 10.91
N ASP A 183 8.30 -0.95 11.58
CA ASP A 183 7.75 -1.96 12.48
C ASP A 183 7.25 -3.22 11.75
N ILE A 184 6.60 -4.11 12.49
CA ILE A 184 6.08 -5.37 11.96
C ILE A 184 5.00 -5.17 10.88
N TYR A 185 4.30 -4.03 10.88
CA TYR A 185 3.23 -3.72 9.94
C TYR A 185 3.69 -2.93 8.72
N GLY A 186 4.88 -2.35 8.74
CA GLY A 186 5.31 -1.44 7.68
C GLY A 186 5.49 0.00 8.11
N LEU A 187 5.03 0.37 9.30
CA LEU A 187 4.93 1.76 9.70
C LEU A 187 6.29 2.29 10.18
N PRO A 188 6.61 3.56 9.89
CA PRO A 188 7.81 4.18 10.43
C PRO A 188 7.81 4.20 11.95
N LYS A 189 8.92 3.76 12.56
CA LYS A 189 9.22 4.08 13.95
C LYS A 189 9.63 5.55 14.04
N LEU A 190 9.16 6.24 15.07
CA LEU A 190 9.45 7.66 15.23
C LEU A 190 10.91 7.91 15.61
N PHE A 191 11.64 8.53 14.70
CA PHE A 191 12.96 9.10 14.97
C PHE A 191 12.90 10.62 14.76
N LYS A 192 13.59 11.36 15.62
CA LYS A 192 13.69 12.83 15.53
C LYS A 192 14.74 13.26 14.50
N ASN A 193 14.64 12.76 13.27
CA ASN A 193 15.60 13.10 12.21
C ASN A 193 14.88 13.84 11.09
N GLU A 194 15.34 15.05 10.79
CA GLU A 194 14.83 15.82 9.66
C GLU A 194 15.18 15.12 8.35
N GLY A 195 14.18 14.86 7.51
CA GLY A 195 14.37 14.23 6.21
C GLY A 195 13.29 14.65 5.22
N ASN A 196 13.48 14.30 3.95
CA ASN A 196 12.58 14.62 2.84
C ASN A 196 11.61 13.47 2.51
N PHE A 197 11.33 12.62 3.50
CA PHE A 197 10.30 11.59 3.42
C PHE A 197 9.26 11.87 4.50
N TYR A 198 7.99 11.94 4.10
CA TYR A 198 6.90 12.30 4.98
C TYR A 198 6.12 11.05 5.39
N TYR A 199 5.77 11.00 6.67
CA TYR A 199 4.83 10.03 7.20
C TYR A 199 3.58 10.77 7.68
N PHE A 200 2.44 10.39 7.12
CA PHE A 200 1.13 10.84 7.58
C PHE A 200 0.51 9.71 8.41
N PRO A 201 0.38 9.88 9.74
CA PRO A 201 -0.11 8.82 10.62
C PRO A 201 -1.52 8.33 10.27
N PRO A 202 -1.86 7.08 10.62
CA PRO A 202 -3.19 6.54 10.39
C PRO A 202 -4.26 7.27 11.20
N VAL A 203 -5.46 7.39 10.62
CA VAL A 203 -6.65 7.95 11.28
C VAL A 203 -7.82 6.99 11.15
N HIS A 204 -8.94 7.29 11.80
CA HIS A 204 -10.14 6.45 11.67
C HIS A 204 -10.69 6.48 10.24
N ASN A 205 -11.02 5.30 9.68
CA ASN A 205 -11.58 5.11 8.34
C ASN A 205 -10.68 5.62 7.20
N SER A 206 -9.37 5.49 7.35
CA SER A 206 -8.42 5.79 6.28
C SER A 206 -7.77 4.54 5.69
N VAL A 207 -7.08 4.73 4.57
CA VAL A 207 -6.27 3.71 3.89
C VAL A 207 -4.84 4.18 3.69
N ALA A 208 -3.95 3.23 3.41
CA ALA A 208 -2.56 3.52 3.11
C ALA A 208 -2.28 3.66 1.61
N CYS A 209 -1.43 4.62 1.26
CA CYS A 209 -0.74 4.65 -0.01
C CYS A 209 0.71 5.08 0.17
N PHE A 210 1.52 4.79 -0.83
CA PHE A 210 2.83 5.42 -1.03
C PHE A 210 2.69 6.47 -2.13
N GLU A 211 3.26 7.66 -1.92
CA GLU A 211 3.24 8.75 -2.89
C GLU A 211 4.66 9.26 -3.14
N SER A 212 4.96 9.59 -4.39
CA SER A 212 6.17 10.27 -4.82
C SER A 212 5.84 11.33 -5.87
N SER A 213 6.04 12.59 -5.51
CA SER A 213 5.84 13.78 -6.35
C SER A 213 6.92 14.83 -6.03
N THR A 214 7.03 15.88 -6.85
CA THR A 214 7.92 17.03 -6.58
C THR A 214 7.68 17.70 -5.23
N PHE A 215 6.48 17.55 -4.65
CA PHE A 215 6.09 18.22 -3.41
C PHE A 215 6.10 17.29 -2.20
N CYS A 216 5.75 16.02 -2.41
CA CYS A 216 5.62 15.06 -1.33
C CYS A 216 6.22 13.73 -1.76
N ARG A 217 7.03 13.16 -0.88
CA ARG A 217 7.41 11.76 -0.96
C ARG A 217 7.15 11.14 0.39
N GLY A 218 6.30 10.13 0.45
CA GLY A 218 5.86 9.64 1.74
C GLY A 218 5.02 8.40 1.72
N VAL A 219 4.83 7.85 2.92
CA VAL A 219 3.77 6.87 3.19
C VAL A 219 2.64 7.61 3.89
N HIS A 220 1.47 7.57 3.28
CA HIS A 220 0.29 8.24 3.77
C HIS A 220 -0.68 7.21 4.29
N CYS A 221 -0.95 7.22 5.60
CA CYS A 221 -1.89 6.31 6.22
C CYS A 221 -3.24 6.96 6.53
N ASN A 222 -3.44 8.21 6.11
CA ASN A 222 -4.63 9.02 6.38
C ASN A 222 -5.47 9.34 5.13
N TYR A 223 -5.29 8.61 4.02
CA TYR A 223 -6.09 8.84 2.83
C TYR A 223 -7.54 8.43 3.04
N ASP A 224 -8.47 9.22 2.50
CA ASP A 224 -9.89 8.90 2.46
C ASP A 224 -10.14 7.66 1.58
N LEU A 225 -11.01 6.75 2.05
CA LEU A 225 -11.47 5.58 1.30
C LEU A 225 -12.06 5.93 -0.07
N GLY A 226 -12.75 7.07 -0.16
CA GLY A 226 -13.37 7.56 -1.40
C GLY A 226 -12.43 8.34 -2.31
N ALA A 227 -11.16 8.53 -1.92
CA ALA A 227 -10.22 9.29 -2.72
C ALA A 227 -9.94 8.58 -4.05
N VAL A 228 -10.06 9.33 -5.13
CA VAL A 228 -9.66 8.91 -6.47
C VAL A 228 -8.55 9.84 -6.94
N ASN A 229 -7.48 9.26 -7.49
CA ASN A 229 -6.41 10.03 -8.08
C ASN A 229 -5.85 9.29 -9.30
N ALA A 230 -5.79 9.98 -10.44
CA ALA A 230 -5.35 9.40 -11.70
C ALA A 230 -3.89 8.86 -11.66
N GLY A 231 -3.05 9.39 -10.77
CA GLY A 231 -1.68 8.91 -10.58
C GLY A 231 -1.52 7.81 -9.52
N LEU A 232 -2.59 7.46 -8.80
CA LEU A 232 -2.63 6.30 -7.90
C LEU A 232 -3.03 5.06 -8.70
N GLY A 233 -2.18 4.05 -8.68
CA GLY A 233 -2.50 2.70 -9.15
C GLY A 233 -2.16 1.68 -8.08
N VAL A 234 -1.96 0.44 -8.47
CA VAL A 234 -1.51 -0.61 -7.57
C VAL A 234 -0.52 -1.53 -8.25
N ARG A 235 0.43 -2.04 -7.48
CA ARG A 235 1.39 -3.04 -7.93
C ARG A 235 0.84 -4.43 -7.59
N PRO A 236 0.32 -5.18 -8.59
CA PRO A 236 -0.26 -6.49 -8.33
C PRO A 236 0.85 -7.47 -7.92
N SER A 237 0.52 -8.30 -6.94
CA SER A 237 1.37 -9.40 -6.49
C SER A 237 0.62 -10.73 -6.56
N PHE A 238 1.36 -11.82 -6.71
CA PHE A 238 0.81 -13.18 -6.80
C PHE A 238 1.51 -14.06 -5.78
N ILE A 239 0.77 -14.94 -5.11
CA ILE A 239 1.35 -15.97 -4.24
C ILE A 239 2.09 -16.97 -5.12
N LYS A 240 3.37 -17.22 -4.82
CA LYS A 240 4.24 -18.13 -5.57
C LYS A 240 4.17 -19.55 -5.05
#